data_AF-A0A0A2M2E0-F1
#
_entry.id   AF-A0A0A2M2E0-F1
#
_cell.length_a   1.000
_cell.length_b   1.000
_cell.length_c   1.000
_cell.angle_alpha   90.00
_cell.angle_beta   90.00
_cell.angle_gamma   90.00
#
_symmetry.space_group_name_H-M   'P 1'
#
loop_
_entity.id
_entity.type
_entity.pdbx_description
1 polymer ?
#
loop_
_entity_poly.entity_id
_entity_poly.type
_entity_poly.pdbx_seq_one_letter_code
_entity_poly.pdbx_strand_id
1 'polypeptide(L)' 'MDLEFSKLELIEMLLQTSKESVLSRVRAILEEEQDFVINNAFYTTLDERREEYERGEGQSFTWQEVKQNVRDAKNGI' A
#
# COMPACT_ATOMS: atom_id res chain seq x y z
N MET A 1 -14.74 -16.23 5.20
CA MET A 1 -14.21 -14.90 5.57
C MET A 1 -14.08 -14.09 4.30
N ASP A 2 -14.48 -12.82 4.36
CA ASP A 2 -14.25 -11.90 3.26
C ASP A 2 -12.75 -11.54 3.23
N LEU A 3 -12.08 -11.90 2.14
CA LEU A 3 -10.64 -11.70 1.97
C LEU A 3 -10.26 -10.22 2.06
N GLU A 4 -11.11 -9.32 1.53
CA GLU A 4 -10.82 -7.89 1.55
C GLU A 4 -10.92 -7.33 2.97
N PHE A 5 -11.91 -7.79 3.74
CA PHE A 5 -12.02 -7.44 5.15
C PHE A 5 -10.81 -7.92 5.96
N SER A 6 -10.37 -9.17 5.76
CA SER A 6 -9.18 -9.70 6.44
C SER A 6 -7.90 -8.95 6.09
N LYS A 7 -7.75 -8.44 4.86
CA LYS A 7 -6.60 -7.59 4.50
C LYS A 7 -6.61 -6.26 5.26
N LEU A 8 -7.77 -5.61 5.39
CA LEU A 8 -7.90 -4.35 6.11
C LEU A 8 -7.57 -4.51 7.59
N GLU A 9 -8.06 -5.58 8.22
CA GLU A 9 -7.72 -5.90 9.62
C GLU A 9 -6.20 -6.10 9.78
N LEU A 10 -5.55 -6.82 8.87
CA LEU A 10 -4.10 -7.02 8.92
C LEU A 10 -3.33 -5.70 8.77
N ILE A 11 -3.78 -4.80 7.87
CA ILE A 11 -3.17 -3.46 7.71
C ILE A 11 -3.30 -2.66 9.01
N GLU A 12 -4.47 -2.65 9.63
CA GLU A 12 -4.69 -1.94 10.90
C GLU A 12 -3.78 -2.48 12.01
N MET A 13 -3.67 -3.81 12.13
CA MET A 13 -2.77 -4.45 13.10
C MET A 13 -1.30 -4.08 12.86
N LEU A 14 -0.86 -4.02 11.60
CA LEU A 14 0.50 -3.62 11.25
C LEU A 14 0.78 -2.15 11.61
N LEU A 15 -0.16 -1.25 11.35
CA LEU A 15 -0.04 0.17 11.69
C LEU A 15 0.06 0.40 13.21
N GLN A 16 -0.61 -0.43 14.01
CA GLN A 16 -0.60 -0.33 15.48
C GLN A 16 0.60 -1.04 16.13
N THR A 17 1.32 -1.89 15.39
CA THR A 17 2.43 -2.67 15.93
C THR A 17 3.72 -1.86 15.94
N SER A 18 4.22 -1.51 17.13
CA SER A 18 5.52 -0.84 17.30
C SER A 18 6.71 -1.79 17.48
N LYS A 19 6.46 -3.10 17.62
CA LYS A 19 7.50 -4.10 17.86
C LYS A 19 8.16 -4.52 16.56
N GLU A 20 9.34 -3.97 16.31
CA GLU A 20 10.14 -4.23 15.10
C GLU A 20 10.32 -5.72 14.80
N SER A 21 10.64 -6.54 15.82
CA SER A 21 10.82 -7.99 15.63
C SER A 21 9.58 -8.73 15.09
N VAL A 22 8.39 -8.20 15.35
CA VAL A 22 7.13 -8.76 14.81
C VAL A 22 6.98 -8.35 13.36
N LEU A 23 7.18 -7.07 13.05
CA LEU A 23 7.14 -6.54 11.69
C LEU A 23 8.15 -7.24 10.77
N SER A 24 9.39 -7.49 11.24
CA SER A 24 10.41 -8.21 10.46
C SER A 24 10.00 -9.64 10.12
N ARG A 25 9.33 -10.35 11.05
CA ARG A 25 8.85 -11.71 10.80
C ARG A 25 7.71 -11.72 9.79
N VAL A 26 6.76 -10.78 9.91
CA VAL A 26 5.67 -10.65 8.94
C VAL A 26 6.22 -10.32 7.56
N ARG A 27 7.20 -9.41 7.46
CA ARG A 27 7.89 -9.13 6.20
C ARG A 27 8.48 -10.39 5.59
N ALA A 28 9.25 -11.18 6.35
CA ALA A 28 9.88 -12.40 5.83
C ALA A 28 8.86 -13.40 5.29
N ILE A 29 7.72 -13.59 5.98
CA ILE A 29 6.63 -14.47 5.52
C ILE A 29 6.04 -13.97 4.20
N LEU A 30 5.79 -12.65 4.09
CA LEU A 30 5.22 -12.07 2.88
C LEU A 30 6.20 -12.07 1.70
N GLU A 31 7.50 -11.96 1.96
CA GLU A 31 8.58 -12.06 0.96
C GLU A 31 8.85 -13.50 0.52
N GLU A 32 8.61 -14.49 1.38
CA GLU A 32 8.75 -15.92 1.03
C GLU A 32 7.59 -16.41 0.14
N GLU A 33 6.37 -15.94 0.41
CA GLU A 33 5.16 -16.33 -0.33
C GLU A 33 4.97 -15.56 -1.65
N GLN A 34 5.61 -14.40 -1.79
CA GLN A 34 5.64 -13.66 -3.06
C GLN A 34 6.98 -13.91 -3.77
N ASP A 35 6.93 -14.40 -5.02
CA ASP A 35 8.07 -14.31 -5.96
C ASP A 35 8.50 -12.84 -6.24
N PHE A 36 7.78 -11.87 -5.66
CA PHE A 36 8.12 -10.47 -5.68
C PHE A 36 9.13 -10.15 -4.58
N VAL A 37 10.41 -10.23 -4.93
CA VAL A 37 11.48 -9.63 -4.13
C VAL A 37 11.18 -8.14 -4.03
N ILE A 38 10.90 -7.63 -2.82
CA ILE A 38 10.91 -6.20 -2.51
C ILE A 38 12.37 -5.73 -2.70
N ASN A 39 12.75 -5.51 -3.95
CA ASN A 39 14.10 -5.15 -4.32
C ASN A 39 14.30 -3.63 -4.12
N ASN A 40 15.54 -3.18 -4.23
CA ASN A 40 15.86 -1.76 -4.08
C ASN A 40 15.06 -0.86 -5.03
N ALA A 41 14.65 -1.33 -6.21
CA ALA A 41 13.85 -0.51 -7.13
C ALA A 41 12.44 -0.22 -6.58
N PHE A 42 11.86 -1.12 -5.79
CA PHE A 42 10.59 -0.84 -5.10
C PHE A 42 10.76 0.26 -4.04
N TYR A 43 11.84 0.23 -3.26
CA TYR A 43 12.14 1.30 -2.30
C TYR A 43 12.45 2.62 -3.01
N THR A 44 13.21 2.59 -4.11
CA THR A 44 13.45 3.77 -4.93
C THR A 44 12.15 4.39 -5.43
N THR A 45 11.19 3.58 -5.88
CA THR A 45 9.87 4.08 -6.31
C THR A 45 9.08 4.71 -5.16
N LEU A 46 9.20 4.16 -3.95
CA LEU A 46 8.55 4.73 -2.76
C LEU A 46 9.21 6.03 -2.30
N ASP A 47 10.53 6.09 -2.35
CA ASP A 47 11.31 7.28 -2.02
C ASP A 47 11.03 8.41 -3.02
N GLU A 48 11.03 8.12 -4.33
CA GLU A 48 10.65 9.07 -5.39
C GLU A 48 9.25 9.65 -5.14
N ARG A 49 8.26 8.78 -4.85
CA ARG A 49 6.90 9.21 -4.52
C ARG A 49 6.83 10.07 -3.26
N ARG A 50 7.62 9.74 -2.23
CA ARG A 50 7.70 10.53 -1.01
C ARG A 50 8.29 11.91 -1.30
N GLU A 51 9.38 11.98 -2.06
CA GLU A 51 10.02 13.23 -2.45
C GLU A 51 9.12 14.11 -3.33
N GLU A 52 8.35 13.51 -4.25
CA GLU A 52 7.33 14.22 -5.03
C GLU A 52 6.23 14.79 -4.13
N TYR A 53 5.75 14.01 -3.16
CA TYR A 53 4.76 14.47 -2.20
C TYR A 53 5.28 15.61 -1.31
N GLU A 54 6.52 15.50 -0.81
CA GLU A 54 7.17 16.54 0.00
C GLU A 54 7.40 17.84 -0.79
N ARG A 55 7.63 17.75 -2.10
CA ARG A 55 7.71 18.90 -3.02
C ARG A 55 6.35 19.45 -3.46
N GLY A 56 5.25 18.78 -3.11
CA GLY A 56 3.89 19.15 -3.56
C GLY A 56 3.63 18.83 -5.04
N GLU A 57 4.47 18.00 -5.65
CA GLU A 57 4.37 17.54 -7.04
C GLU A 57 3.61 16.20 -7.15
N GLY A 58 3.39 15.54 -6.02
CA GLY A 58 2.64 14.29 -5.94
C GLY A 58 1.16 14.46 -6.27
N GLN A 59 0.62 13.56 -7.10
CA GLN A 59 -0.82 13.52 -7.38
C GLN A 59 -1.58 13.13 -6.10
N SER A 60 -2.39 14.07 -5.61
CA SER A 60 -3.29 13.87 -4.49
C SER A 60 -4.71 13.88 -5.01
N PHE A 61 -5.51 12.89 -4.64
CA PHE A 61 -6.92 12.84 -5.00
C PHE A 61 -7.76 13.02 -3.74
N THR A 62 -8.76 13.88 -3.84
CA THR A 62 -9.82 13.99 -2.86
C THR A 62 -10.67 12.71 -2.87
N TRP A 63 -11.33 12.45 -1.74
CA TRP A 63 -12.27 11.33 -1.63
C TRP A 63 -13.36 11.33 -2.72
N GLN A 64 -13.78 12.53 -3.16
CA GLN A 64 -14.78 12.68 -4.22
C GLN A 64 -14.23 12.26 -5.59
N GLU A 65 -12.98 12.64 -5.91
CA GLU A 65 -12.31 12.26 -7.15
C GLU A 65 -12.06 10.75 -7.22
N VAL A 66 -11.61 10.13 -6.12
CA VAL A 66 -11.44 8.67 -6.05
C VAL A 66 -12.78 7.96 -6.29
N LYS A 67 -13.86 8.44 -5.65
CA LYS A 67 -15.20 7.87 -5.81
C LYS A 67 -15.72 7.99 -7.24
N GLN A 68 -15.41 9.09 -7.92
CA GLN A 68 -15.81 9.30 -9.31
C GLN A 68 -15.00 8.41 -10.26
N ASN A 69 -13.68 8.31 -10.07
CA ASN A 69 -12.81 7.43 -10.86
C ASN A 69 -13.24 5.97 -10.80
N VAL A 70 -13.63 5.48 -9.61
CA VAL A 70 -14.14 4.11 -9.44
C VAL A 70 -15.46 3.88 -10.18
N ARG A 71 -16.33 4.90 -10.23
CA ARG A 71 -17.60 4.84 -10.96
C ARG A 71 -17.37 4.85 -12.47
N ASP A 72 -16.47 5.69 -12.95
CA ASP A 72 -16.17 5.83 -14.37
C ASP A 72 -15.47 4.58 -14.92
N ALA A 73 -14.55 3.99 -14.14
CA ALA A 73 -13.92 2.70 -14.46
C ALA A 73 -14.93 1.55 -14.57
N LYS A 74 -16.03 1.61 -13.81
CA LYS A 74 -17.10 0.60 -13.84
C LYS A 74 -18.09 0.79 -15.01
N ASN A 75 -18.22 2.01 -15.51
CA ASN A 75 -19.13 2.35 -16.62
C ASN A 75 -18.46 2.29 -18.01
N GLY A 76 -17.13 2.10 -18.05
CA GLY A 76 -16.33 2.00 -19.27
C GLY A 76 -16.06 0.57 -19.77
N ILE A 77 -16.77 -0.44 -19.25
CA ILE A 77 -16.73 -1.85 -19.67
C ILE A 77 -18.11 -2.27 -20.17
#